data_AF-A0A7X7J5X0-F1
#
_entry.id   AF-A0A7X7J5X0-F1
#
_cell.length_a   1.000
_cell.length_b   1.000
_cell.length_c   1.000
_cell.angle_alpha   90.00
_cell.angle_beta   90.00
_cell.angle_gamma   90.00
#
_symmetry.space_group_name_H-M   'P 1'
#
loop_
_entity.id
_entity.type
_entity.pdbx_description
1 polymer ?
#
loop_
_entity_poly.entity_id
_entity_poly.type
_entity_poly.pdbx_seq_one_letter_code
_entity_poly.pdbx_strand_id
1 'polypeptide(L)'
;MRRVVITGLGVVSPVGNTVADFWDNLKKGVCGIGKITSFPVDDFPVQVAAELKDFNPEAFGIDRALVRRSDLFTQYALVAAKQAMDGVN
;
A
#
# COMPACT_ATOMS: atom_id res chain seq x y z
N MET A 1 -14.02 28.27 16.52
CA MET A 1 -13.87 26.98 15.80
C MET A 1 -12.77 27.13 14.77
N ARG A 2 -11.84 26.15 14.63
CA ARG A 2 -10.79 26.19 13.59
C ARG A 2 -11.21 25.32 12.40
N ARG A 3 -10.96 25.78 11.18
CA ARG A 3 -11.19 24.99 9.97
C ARG A 3 -10.07 23.96 9.81
N VAL A 4 -10.44 22.73 9.46
CA VAL A 4 -9.52 21.63 9.17
C VAL A 4 -9.69 21.27 7.69
N VAL A 5 -8.58 21.05 7.01
CA VAL A 5 -8.52 20.68 5.59
C VAL A 5 -7.57 19.51 5.41
N ILE A 6 -7.72 18.77 4.31
CA ILE A 6 -6.81 17.68 3.93
C ILE A 6 -5.74 18.28 3.01
N THR A 7 -4.47 18.19 3.39
CA THR A 7 -3.33 18.74 2.64
C THR A 7 -2.40 17.67 2.07
N GLY A 8 -2.56 16.42 2.49
CA GLY A 8 -1.72 15.31 2.06
C GLY A 8 -2.50 14.00 2.03
N LEU A 9 -2.13 13.13 1.10
CA LEU A 9 -2.72 11.81 0.92
C LEU A 9 -1.60 10.79 0.74
N GLY A 10 -1.82 9.58 1.24
CA GLY A 10 -0.92 8.47 1.03
C GLY A 10 -1.69 7.16 1.06
N VAL A 11 -1.26 6.23 0.22
CA VAL A 11 -1.97 4.96 0.01
C VAL A 11 -0.99 3.88 -0.41
N VAL A 12 -1.26 2.67 0.06
CA VAL A 12 -0.65 1.44 -0.43
C VAL A 12 -1.80 0.47 -0.64
N SER A 13 -1.99 -0.01 -1.87
CA SER A 13 -3.17 -0.81 -2.23
C SER A 13 -2.87 -1.83 -3.33
N PRO A 14 -3.71 -2.88 -3.48
CA PRO A 14 -3.54 -3.90 -4.51
C PRO A 14 -3.63 -3.38 -5.96
N VAL A 15 -4.09 -2.15 -6.14
CA VAL A 15 -4.20 -1.47 -7.45
C VAL A 15 -3.25 -0.28 -7.57
N GLY A 16 -2.31 -0.10 -6.64
CA GLY A 16 -1.31 0.97 -6.72
C GLY A 16 -0.66 1.23 -5.37
N ASN A 17 0.67 1.33 -5.38
CA ASN A 17 1.48 1.62 -4.19
C ASN A 17 1.72 3.13 -3.99
N THR A 18 1.26 3.97 -4.92
CA THR A 18 1.30 5.44 -4.83
C THR A 18 -0.10 6.03 -5.03
N VAL A 19 -0.33 7.25 -4.55
CA VAL A 19 -1.62 7.96 -4.77
C VAL A 19 -1.95 8.11 -6.26
N ALA A 20 -0.94 8.42 -7.08
CA ALA A 20 -1.12 8.59 -8.52
C ALA A 20 -1.55 7.28 -9.20
N ASP A 21 -0.81 6.19 -8.93
CA ASP A 21 -1.11 4.87 -9.53
C ASP A 21 -2.45 4.34 -9.04
N PHE A 22 -2.71 4.44 -7.73
CA PHE A 22 -3.98 4.04 -7.13
C PHE A 22 -5.15 4.75 -7.81
N TRP A 23 -5.08 6.07 -7.95
CA TRP A 23 -6.16 6.85 -8.53
C TRP A 23 -6.37 6.58 -10.02
N ASP A 24 -5.27 6.45 -10.78
CA ASP A 24 -5.35 6.15 -12.21
C ASP A 24 -5.93 4.76 -12.48
N ASN A 25 -5.45 3.75 -11.75
CA ASN A 25 -5.93 2.38 -11.88
C ASN A 25 -7.38 2.21 -11.40
N LEU A 26 -7.78 2.94 -10.35
CA LEU A 26 -9.17 2.96 -9.88
C LEU A 26 -10.11 3.50 -10.97
N LYS A 27 -9.76 4.63 -11.61
CA LYS A 27 -10.56 5.19 -12.72
C LYS A 27 -10.63 4.26 -13.93
N LYS A 28 -9.56 3.50 -14.18
CA LYS A 28 -9.49 2.51 -15.28
C LYS A 28 -10.22 1.20 -14.96
N GLY A 29 -10.73 1.02 -13.75
CA GLY A 29 -11.39 -0.22 -13.34
C GLY A 29 -10.43 -1.42 -13.23
N VAL A 30 -9.16 -1.17 -12.92
CA VAL A 30 -8.16 -2.23 -12.75
C VAL A 30 -8.54 -3.11 -11.55
N CYS A 31 -8.59 -4.42 -11.77
CA CYS A 31 -8.83 -5.39 -10.71
C CYS A 31 -7.53 -5.77 -9.99
N GLY A 32 -7.49 -5.57 -8.68
CA GLY A 32 -6.35 -5.95 -7.83
C GLY A 32 -6.40 -7.40 -7.33
N ILE A 33 -7.48 -8.13 -7.58
CA ILE A 33 -7.68 -9.50 -7.09
C ILE A 33 -6.94 -10.48 -8.02
N GLY A 34 -6.20 -11.42 -7.41
CA GLY A 34 -5.50 -12.49 -8.10
C GLY A 34 -5.39 -13.74 -7.25
N LYS A 35 -4.71 -14.78 -7.77
CA LYS A 35 -4.35 -15.97 -6.98
C LYS A 35 -3.40 -15.55 -5.85
N ILE A 36 -3.58 -16.10 -4.65
CA ILE A 36 -2.68 -15.88 -3.52
C ILE A 36 -1.28 -16.41 -3.88
N THR A 37 -0.26 -15.57 -3.69
CA THR A 37 1.14 -15.90 -3.97
C THR A 37 2.04 -15.83 -2.73
N SER A 38 1.56 -15.19 -1.65
CA SER A 38 2.32 -15.05 -0.40
C SER A 38 2.52 -16.35 0.38
N PHE A 39 1.68 -17.36 0.16
CA PHE A 39 1.79 -18.69 0.78
C PHE A 39 1.01 -19.76 -0.02
N PRO A 40 1.29 -21.06 0.18
CA PRO A 40 0.53 -22.15 -0.43
C PRO A 40 -0.93 -22.18 0.04
N VAL A 41 -1.88 -22.32 -0.90
CA VAL A 41 -3.32 -22.24 -0.61
C VAL A 41 -4.14 -23.46 -1.08
N ASP A 42 -3.48 -24.58 -1.42
CA ASP A 42 -4.14 -25.73 -2.04
C ASP A 42 -5.27 -26.32 -1.17
N ASP A 43 -5.10 -26.29 0.16
CA ASP A 43 -6.08 -26.81 1.12
C ASP A 43 -7.12 -25.77 1.58
N PHE A 44 -7.09 -24.55 1.04
CA PHE A 44 -8.00 -23.48 1.45
C PHE A 44 -9.21 -23.38 0.52
N PRO A 45 -10.43 -23.16 1.07
CA PRO A 45 -11.63 -22.93 0.25
C PRO A 45 -11.58 -21.62 -0.54
N VAL A 46 -10.73 -20.67 -0.14
CA VAL A 46 -10.49 -19.40 -0.82
C VAL A 46 -9.02 -19.33 -1.23
N GLN A 47 -8.79 -19.16 -2.53
CA GLN A 47 -7.44 -19.17 -3.13
C GLN A 47 -7.07 -17.85 -3.81
N VAL A 48 -7.91 -16.82 -3.62
CA VAL A 48 -7.73 -15.50 -4.22
C VAL A 48 -7.67 -14.43 -3.13
N ALA A 49 -6.84 -13.42 -3.36
CA ALA A 49 -6.72 -12.24 -2.52
C ALA A 49 -6.35 -11.02 -3.36
N ALA A 50 -6.46 -9.85 -2.76
CA ALA A 50 -5.93 -8.61 -3.32
C ALA A 50 -4.59 -8.33 -2.63
N GLU A 51 -3.52 -8.95 -3.12
CA GLU A 51 -2.16 -8.76 -2.59
C GLU A 51 -1.54 -7.49 -3.17
N LEU A 52 -0.65 -6.84 -2.42
CA LEU A 52 0.17 -5.77 -2.96
C LEU A 52 1.18 -6.35 -3.96
N LYS A 53 1.31 -5.69 -5.11
CA LYS A 53 2.26 -6.08 -6.17
C LYS A 53 3.53 -5.23 -6.04
N ASP A 54 4.69 -5.87 -6.13
CA ASP A 54 6.00 -5.21 -6.13
C ASP A 54 6.21 -4.21 -4.98
N PHE A 55 5.67 -4.53 -3.79
CA PHE A 55 5.78 -3.66 -2.63
C PHE A 55 7.18 -3.74 -2.01
N ASN A 56 7.88 -2.61 -1.99
CA ASN A 56 9.20 -2.46 -1.37
C ASN A 56 9.24 -1.19 -0.49
N PRO A 57 9.12 -1.30 0.84
CA PRO A 57 9.15 -0.14 1.74
C PRO A 57 10.46 0.66 1.68
N GLU A 58 11.59 0.02 1.40
CA GLU A 58 12.89 0.69 1.32
C GLU A 58 12.92 1.69 0.14
N ALA A 59 12.19 1.39 -0.95
CA ALA A 59 12.04 2.29 -2.10
C ALA A 59 11.28 3.58 -1.76
N PHE A 60 10.52 3.59 -0.66
CA PHE A 60 9.80 4.76 -0.13
C PHE A 60 10.60 5.50 0.96
N GLY A 61 11.87 5.16 1.15
CA GLY A 61 12.73 5.80 2.15
C GLY A 61 12.49 5.32 3.58
N ILE A 62 11.86 4.16 3.78
CA ILE A 62 11.76 3.52 5.09
C ILE A 62 13.09 2.82 5.41
N ASP A 63 13.66 3.11 6.56
CA ASP A 63 14.92 2.53 7.01
C ASP A 63 14.88 0.99 7.06
N ARG A 64 15.91 0.33 6.54
CA ARG A 64 16.00 -1.13 6.45
C ARG A 64 15.95 -1.83 7.81
N ALA A 65 16.53 -1.23 8.86
CA ALA A 65 16.45 -1.80 10.20
C ALA A 65 15.02 -1.72 10.76
N LEU A 66 14.28 -0.66 10.41
CA LEU A 66 12.85 -0.54 10.69
C LEU A 66 12.01 -1.57 9.92
N VAL A 67 12.23 -1.73 8.61
CA VAL A 67 11.55 -2.74 7.79
C VAL A 67 11.71 -4.13 8.40
N ARG A 68 12.94 -4.51 8.79
CA ARG A 68 13.22 -5.85 9.34
C ARG A 68 12.54 -6.13 10.69
N ARG A 69 12.28 -5.11 11.51
CA ARG A 69 11.71 -5.26 12.87
C ARG A 69 10.21 -4.97 12.95
N SER A 70 9.58 -4.66 11.82
CA SER A 70 8.18 -4.27 11.74
C SER A 70 7.39 -5.30 10.94
N ASP A 71 6.21 -5.65 11.45
CA ASP A 71 5.26 -6.46 10.68
C ASP A 71 4.84 -5.73 9.40
N LEU A 72 4.41 -6.50 8.40
CA LEU A 72 3.99 -6.02 7.10
C LEU A 72 2.88 -4.96 7.20
N PHE A 73 1.91 -5.10 8.12
CA PHE A 73 0.88 -4.07 8.30
C PHE A 73 1.46 -2.72 8.76
N THR A 74 2.51 -2.76 9.59
CA THR A 74 3.21 -1.56 10.07
C THR A 74 3.97 -0.92 8.91
N GLN A 75 4.62 -1.74 8.08
CA GLN A 75 5.33 -1.24 6.89
C GLN A 75 4.38 -0.52 5.94
N TYR A 76 3.17 -1.06 5.70
CA TYR A 76 2.15 -0.40 4.87
C TYR A 76 1.75 0.96 5.44
N ALA A 77 1.51 1.02 6.75
CA ALA A 77 1.15 2.26 7.43
C ALA A 77 2.28 3.29 7.35
N LEU A 78 3.53 2.89 7.54
CA LEU A 78 4.70 3.77 7.43
C LEU A 78 4.85 4.35 6.03
N VAL A 79 4.71 3.52 4.99
CA VAL A 79 4.80 3.98 3.59
C VAL A 79 3.66 4.93 3.25
N ALA A 80 2.42 4.60 3.60
CA ALA A 80 1.28 5.48 3.36
C ALA A 80 1.41 6.81 4.12
N ALA A 81 1.85 6.78 5.39
CA ALA A 81 2.08 8.00 6.15
C ALA A 81 3.21 8.85 5.54
N LYS A 82 4.30 8.23 5.07
CA LYS A 82 5.41 8.94 4.41
C LYS A 82 4.93 9.65 3.14
N GLN A 83 4.17 8.97 2.29
CA GLN A 83 3.57 9.59 1.10
C GLN A 83 2.68 10.78 1.46
N ALA A 84 1.84 10.62 2.49
CA ALA A 84 0.97 11.70 2.94
C ALA A 84 1.75 12.94 3.38
N MET A 85 2.85 12.75 4.11
CA MET A 85 3.73 13.84 4.57
C MET A 85 4.50 14.49 3.43
N ASP A 86 5.00 13.70 2.47
CA ASP A 86 5.75 14.21 1.32
C ASP A 86 4.87 14.97 0.32
N GLY A 87 3.57 14.64 0.27
CA GLY A 87 2.59 15.33 -0.57
C GLY A 87 2.08 16.66 -0.01
N VAL A 88 2.47 17.04 1.22
CA VAL A 88 2.10 18.32 1.81
C VAL A 88 3.04 19.41 1.30
N ASN A 89 2.47 20.46 0.71
CA ASN A 89 3.14 21.75 0.49
C ASN A 89 2.89 22.70 1.66
#